data_AF-A0A4V5MME5-F1
#
_entry.id   AF-A0A4V5MME5-F1
#
_cell.length_a   1.000
_cell.length_b   1.000
_cell.length_c   1.000
_cell.angle_alpha   90.00
_cell.angle_beta   90.00
_cell.angle_gamma   90.00
#
_symmetry.space_group_name_H-M   'P 1'
#
loop_
_entity.id
_entity.type
_entity.pdbx_description
1 polymer ?
#
loop_
_entity_poly.entity_id
_entity_poly.type
_entity_poly.pdbx_seq_one_letter_code
_entity_poly.pdbx_strand_id
1 'polypeptide(L)'
;MSAPPGGDRLRMEATAQQGTALHIISAAATLAVRGLTPEPATYDVQLTVAEDAQLHWRPEPSTCAADSDLRQPRTIDLARTARLVLREEQILGRTGESPGRVTTRLTVRRGGYTLLDQQAAYGPGAPGREGPAVLAGHRVTGQLLVVDPAFEKKPPGVRLLGGAANDGFLSAPPARGRTPTELEWGSAGWNRLGQDPGR
;
A
#
# COMPACT_ATOMS: atom_id res chain seq x y z
N MET A 1 -4.04 17.93 -1.32
CA MET A 1 -2.59 17.78 -1.15
C MET A 1 -2.28 18.03 0.31
N SER A 2 -1.70 17.06 1.00
CA SER A 2 -1.05 17.33 2.29
C SER A 2 0.46 17.35 2.06
N ALA A 3 1.15 18.31 2.68
CA ALA A 3 2.60 18.43 2.59
C ALA A 3 3.18 18.56 4.00
N PRO A 4 3.17 17.46 4.80
CA PRO A 4 3.54 17.55 6.21
C PRO A 4 5.04 17.84 6.34
N PRO A 5 5.46 19.01 6.86
CA PRO A 5 6.83 19.24 7.31
C PRO A 5 7.20 18.34 8.49
N GLY A 6 8.50 18.17 8.73
CA GLY A 6 9.02 17.50 9.92
C GLY A 6 8.39 18.04 11.22
N GLY A 7 7.95 17.12 12.08
CA GLY A 7 7.20 17.38 13.31
C GLY A 7 5.68 17.27 13.17
N ASP A 8 5.13 17.35 11.96
CA ASP A 8 3.68 17.27 11.74
C ASP A 8 3.12 15.88 12.09
N ARG A 9 1.88 15.86 12.56
CA ARG A 9 1.14 14.62 12.86
C ARG A 9 -0.25 14.69 12.24
N LEU A 10 -0.40 14.00 11.11
CA LEU A 10 -1.68 13.79 10.47
C LEU A 10 -2.24 12.43 10.90
N ARG A 11 -3.48 12.41 11.35
CA ARG A 11 -4.21 11.18 11.67
C ARG A 11 -5.51 11.14 10.89
N MET A 12 -5.82 9.98 10.33
CA MET A 12 -7.07 9.75 9.60
C MET A 12 -7.71 8.45 10.07
N GLU A 13 -8.98 8.54 10.44
CA GLU A 13 -9.79 7.42 10.88
C GLU A 13 -11.00 7.28 9.97
N ALA A 14 -11.32 6.05 9.58
CA ALA A 14 -12.53 5.78 8.81
C ALA A 14 -13.09 4.40 9.12
N THR A 15 -14.42 4.29 9.11
CA THR A 15 -15.12 3.03 9.35
C THR A 15 -16.10 2.76 8.22
N ALA A 16 -15.91 1.64 7.51
CA ALA A 16 -16.93 1.07 6.64
C ALA A 16 -17.92 0.29 7.51
N GLN A 17 -19.14 0.80 7.61
CA GLN A 17 -20.22 0.20 8.41
C GLN A 17 -20.73 -1.09 7.75
N GLN A 18 -21.51 -1.87 8.50
CA GLN A 18 -21.99 -3.19 8.06
C GLN A 18 -22.66 -3.11 6.68
N GLY A 19 -22.30 -4.01 5.77
CA GLY A 19 -22.86 -4.10 4.42
C GLY A 19 -22.55 -2.92 3.49
N THR A 20 -21.68 -1.98 3.88
CA THR A 20 -21.36 -0.81 3.06
C THR A 20 -20.17 -1.02 2.14
N ALA A 21 -20.06 -0.16 1.12
CA ALA A 21 -18.88 -0.04 0.29
C ALA A 21 -18.26 1.35 0.46
N LEU A 22 -17.08 1.42 1.09
CA LEU A 22 -16.35 2.67 1.29
C LEU A 22 -15.16 2.74 0.34
N HIS A 23 -15.11 3.77 -0.49
CA HIS A 23 -13.98 4.04 -1.37
C HIS A 23 -13.28 5.31 -0.90
N ILE A 24 -12.00 5.21 -0.56
CA ILE A 24 -11.18 6.35 -0.18
C ILE A 24 -10.07 6.55 -1.21
N ILE A 25 -10.08 7.72 -1.81
CA ILE A 25 -9.06 8.24 -2.71
C ILE A 25 -8.52 9.54 -2.13
N SER A 26 -7.38 10.01 -2.61
CA SER A 26 -6.93 11.37 -2.35
C SER A 26 -6.98 12.18 -3.64
N ALA A 27 -7.29 13.46 -3.53
CA ALA A 27 -7.34 14.35 -4.70
C ALA A 27 -5.93 14.73 -5.20
N ALA A 28 -4.89 14.49 -4.41
CA ALA A 28 -3.51 14.78 -4.75
C ALA A 28 -2.55 13.92 -3.91
N ALA A 29 -1.33 13.80 -4.43
CA ALA A 29 -0.21 13.17 -3.74
C ALA A 29 0.10 13.86 -2.40
N THR A 30 0.63 13.08 -1.47
CA THR A 30 1.24 13.59 -0.24
C THR A 30 2.71 13.88 -0.52
N LEU A 31 3.21 15.07 -0.14
CA LEU A 31 4.62 15.43 -0.30
C LEU A 31 5.23 15.73 1.07
N ALA A 32 5.96 14.77 1.63
CA ALA A 32 6.74 15.05 2.84
C ALA A 32 7.91 15.96 2.50
N VAL A 33 8.07 17.02 3.30
CA VAL A 33 9.10 18.05 3.12
C VAL A 33 9.89 18.21 4.39
N ARG A 34 11.09 18.79 4.26
CA ARG A 34 11.94 19.14 5.40
C ARG A 34 11.19 20.06 6.38
N GLY A 35 11.23 19.71 7.66
CA GLY A 35 10.77 20.57 8.76
C GLY A 35 11.87 21.49 9.31
N LEU A 36 11.47 22.38 10.21
CA LEU A 36 12.42 23.23 10.96
C LEU A 36 13.14 22.46 12.07
N THR A 37 12.55 21.35 12.52
CA THR A 37 13.11 20.45 13.54
C THR A 37 13.56 19.14 12.89
N PRO A 38 14.41 18.35 13.57
CA PRO A 38 14.77 17.01 13.10
C PRO A 38 13.66 15.97 13.36
N GLU A 39 12.50 16.36 13.89
CA GLU A 39 11.42 15.43 14.16
C GLU A 39 10.78 14.92 12.85
N PRO A 40 10.46 13.63 12.76
CA PRO A 40 9.79 13.09 11.59
C PRO A 40 8.33 13.55 11.54
N ALA A 41 7.84 13.79 10.33
CA ALA A 41 6.42 13.87 10.08
C ALA A 41 5.76 12.50 10.26
N THR A 42 4.52 12.46 10.73
CA THR A 42 3.74 11.23 10.87
C THR A 42 2.42 11.33 10.13
N TYR A 43 2.10 10.33 9.32
CA TYR A 43 0.78 10.14 8.72
C TYR A 43 0.19 8.79 9.17
N ASP A 44 -0.62 8.84 10.23
CA ASP A 44 -1.28 7.69 10.86
C ASP A 44 -2.66 7.44 10.23
N VAL A 45 -2.90 6.20 9.82
CA VAL A 45 -4.18 5.78 9.21
C VAL A 45 -4.76 4.61 9.98
N GLN A 46 -6.00 4.75 10.46
CA GLN A 46 -6.72 3.70 11.17
C GLN A 46 -8.06 3.43 10.48
N LEU A 47 -8.22 2.20 9.99
CA LEU A 47 -9.38 1.82 9.18
C LEU A 47 -10.08 0.64 9.81
N THR A 48 -11.39 0.72 9.95
CA THR A 48 -12.22 -0.38 10.44
C THR A 48 -13.22 -0.79 9.36
N VAL A 49 -13.38 -2.08 9.13
CA VAL A 49 -14.34 -2.61 8.14
C VAL A 49 -15.22 -3.64 8.82
N ALA A 50 -16.50 -3.31 8.97
CA ALA A 50 -17.49 -4.14 9.64
C ALA A 50 -17.89 -5.37 8.80
N GLU A 51 -18.77 -6.20 9.36
CA GLU A 51 -19.28 -7.40 8.69
C GLU A 51 -19.89 -7.06 7.33
N ASP A 52 -19.59 -7.91 6.35
CA ASP A 52 -20.08 -7.85 4.98
C ASP A 52 -19.82 -6.50 4.27
N ALA A 53 -18.93 -5.68 4.82
CA ALA A 53 -18.53 -4.40 4.26
C ALA A 53 -17.26 -4.56 3.40
N GLN A 54 -17.05 -3.58 2.52
CA GLN A 54 -15.87 -3.51 1.67
C GLN A 54 -15.21 -2.13 1.74
N LEU A 55 -13.87 -2.13 1.75
CA LEU A 55 -13.05 -0.92 1.73
C LEU A 55 -12.08 -0.95 0.57
N HIS A 56 -12.12 0.09 -0.27
CA HIS A 56 -11.12 0.36 -1.29
C HIS A 56 -10.27 1.56 -0.85
N TRP A 57 -9.05 1.29 -0.41
CA TRP A 57 -8.05 2.29 -0.04
C TRP A 57 -7.09 2.52 -1.22
N ARG A 58 -7.26 3.64 -1.91
CA ARG A 58 -6.49 4.00 -3.11
C ARG A 58 -6.10 5.48 -3.13
N PRO A 59 -5.41 6.01 -2.10
CA PRO A 59 -4.87 7.35 -2.17
C PRO A 59 -3.84 7.47 -3.30
N GLU A 60 -3.59 8.69 -3.76
CA GLU A 60 -2.44 9.03 -4.60
C GLU A 60 -1.11 8.71 -3.89
N PRO A 61 -0.02 8.50 -4.64
CA PRO A 61 1.28 8.17 -4.07
C PRO A 61 1.79 9.18 -3.05
N SER A 62 2.62 8.73 -2.10
CA SER A 62 3.39 9.64 -1.24
C SER A 62 4.81 9.82 -1.75
N THR A 63 5.26 11.07 -1.81
CA THR A 63 6.62 11.46 -2.19
C THR A 63 7.38 11.97 -0.97
N CYS A 64 8.61 11.49 -0.75
CA CYS A 64 9.49 12.00 0.30
C CYS A 64 10.64 12.81 -0.32
N ALA A 65 10.56 14.13 -0.21
CA ALA A 65 11.54 15.08 -0.76
C ALA A 65 12.87 15.04 0.01
N ALA A 66 13.91 15.70 -0.51
CA ALA A 66 15.21 15.76 0.17
C ALA A 66 15.05 16.27 1.60
N ASP A 67 15.84 15.67 2.50
CA ASP A 67 15.90 16.01 3.92
C ASP A 67 14.56 15.88 4.69
N SER A 68 13.54 15.26 4.09
CA SER A 68 12.32 14.86 4.78
C SER A 68 12.51 13.54 5.54
N ASP A 69 11.77 13.36 6.63
CA ASP A 69 11.62 12.08 7.33
C ASP A 69 10.12 11.85 7.61
N LEU A 70 9.54 10.81 7.00
CA LEU A 70 8.12 10.49 7.11
C LEU A 70 7.90 9.10 7.72
N ARG A 71 7.03 9.04 8.73
CA ARG A 71 6.51 7.80 9.31
C ARG A 71 5.06 7.59 8.87
N GLN A 72 4.76 6.41 8.36
CA GLN A 72 3.41 6.05 7.90
C GLN A 72 2.94 4.74 8.56
N PRO A 73 2.53 4.78 9.84
CA PRO A 73 1.84 3.65 10.44
C PRO A 73 0.41 3.55 9.90
N ARG A 74 -0.02 2.34 9.57
CA ARG A 74 -1.38 2.05 9.15
C ARG A 74 -1.89 0.78 9.84
N THR A 75 -3.05 0.90 10.46
CA THR A 75 -3.73 -0.23 11.10
C THR A 75 -5.10 -0.42 10.47
N ILE A 76 -5.40 -1.64 10.04
CA ILE A 76 -6.67 -1.99 9.43
C ILE A 76 -7.26 -3.18 10.17
N ASP A 77 -8.42 -2.98 10.79
CA ASP A 77 -9.15 -4.02 11.51
C ASP A 77 -10.39 -4.43 10.69
N LEU A 78 -10.38 -5.67 10.21
CA LEU A 78 -11.42 -6.25 9.37
C LEU A 78 -12.28 -7.22 10.17
N ALA A 79 -13.60 -7.15 10.02
CA ALA A 79 -14.49 -8.24 10.41
C ALA A 79 -14.19 -9.51 9.59
N ARG A 80 -14.67 -10.67 10.04
CA ARG A 80 -14.36 -11.95 9.40
C ARG A 80 -14.82 -12.01 7.93
N THR A 81 -15.95 -11.39 7.62
CA THR A 81 -16.56 -11.36 6.28
C THR A 81 -16.24 -10.08 5.49
N ALA A 82 -15.45 -9.17 6.05
CA ALA A 82 -15.06 -7.92 5.41
C ALA A 82 -14.11 -8.16 4.22
N ARG A 83 -14.14 -7.22 3.27
CA ARG A 83 -13.27 -7.19 2.08
C ARG A 83 -12.40 -5.94 2.09
N LEU A 84 -11.16 -6.07 1.63
CA LEU A 84 -10.21 -4.97 1.51
C LEU A 84 -9.51 -5.02 0.15
N VAL A 85 -9.44 -3.87 -0.50
CA VAL A 85 -8.45 -3.60 -1.56
C VAL A 85 -7.63 -2.40 -1.11
N LEU A 86 -6.33 -2.59 -0.92
CA LEU A 86 -5.40 -1.56 -0.49
C LEU A 86 -4.28 -1.42 -1.51
N ARG A 87 -4.06 -0.19 -1.97
CA ARG A 87 -2.91 0.20 -2.77
C ARG A 87 -2.07 1.20 -1.96
N GLU A 88 -0.77 0.96 -1.92
CA GLU A 88 0.21 1.95 -1.46
C GLU A 88 1.31 2.13 -2.50
N GLU A 89 1.69 3.39 -2.74
CA GLU A 89 2.80 3.74 -3.60
C GLU A 89 3.68 4.81 -2.95
N GLN A 90 4.99 4.61 -3.06
CA GLN A 90 6.03 5.47 -2.52
C GLN A 90 6.91 5.96 -3.66
N ILE A 91 7.09 7.28 -3.74
CA ILE A 91 8.01 7.95 -4.66
C ILE A 91 9.17 8.53 -3.85
N LEU A 92 10.38 8.13 -4.21
CA LEU A 92 11.62 8.45 -3.51
C LEU A 92 12.28 9.68 -4.15
N GLY A 93 11.98 10.85 -3.58
CA GLY A 93 12.41 12.16 -4.07
C GLY A 93 11.64 12.63 -5.30
N ARG A 94 11.68 13.95 -5.57
CA ARG A 94 11.25 14.49 -6.86
C ARG A 94 12.30 14.23 -7.93
N THR A 95 11.95 14.47 -9.19
CA THR A 95 12.90 14.42 -10.31
C THR A 95 14.10 15.32 -10.04
N GLY A 96 15.31 14.77 -10.18
CA GLY A 96 16.57 15.49 -9.94
C GLY A 96 16.94 15.68 -8.47
N GLU A 97 16.13 15.21 -7.54
CA GLU A 97 16.33 15.37 -6.10
C GLU A 97 16.75 14.03 -5.46
N SER A 98 17.56 14.10 -4.41
CA SER A 98 17.82 12.95 -3.53
C SER A 98 16.57 12.59 -2.72
N PRO A 99 16.30 11.31 -2.45
CA PRO A 99 15.15 10.93 -1.65
C PRO A 99 15.30 11.32 -0.19
N GLY A 100 14.19 11.69 0.45
CA GLY A 100 14.06 11.72 1.90
C GLY A 100 13.95 10.31 2.50
N ARG A 101 13.87 10.23 3.83
CA ARG A 101 13.64 8.98 4.55
C ARG A 101 12.14 8.73 4.68
N VAL A 102 11.73 7.48 4.48
CA VAL A 102 10.36 7.04 4.81
C VAL A 102 10.38 5.70 5.49
N THR A 103 9.56 5.55 6.52
CA THR A 103 9.29 4.27 7.18
C THR A 103 7.79 4.01 7.15
N THR A 104 7.38 2.90 6.55
CA THR A 104 5.98 2.46 6.48
C THR A 104 5.79 1.26 7.38
N ARG A 105 4.65 1.20 8.09
CA ARG A 105 4.21 -0.02 8.78
C ARG A 105 2.74 -0.27 8.48
N LEU A 106 2.42 -1.46 7.99
CA LEU A 106 1.06 -1.89 7.68
C LEU A 106 0.71 -3.09 8.56
N THR A 107 -0.25 -2.90 9.45
CA THR A 107 -0.84 -3.97 10.26
C THR A 107 -2.27 -4.20 9.81
N VAL A 108 -2.57 -5.41 9.33
CA VAL A 108 -3.93 -5.82 8.97
C VAL A 108 -4.35 -6.96 9.86
N ARG A 109 -5.47 -6.79 10.57
CA ARG A 109 -6.10 -7.83 11.38
C ARG A 109 -7.44 -8.22 10.79
N ARG A 110 -7.81 -9.49 10.88
CA ARG A 110 -9.13 -9.99 10.48
C ARG A 110 -9.71 -10.90 11.54
N GLY A 111 -10.91 -10.58 12.00
CA GLY A 111 -11.59 -11.33 13.07
C GLY A 111 -10.76 -11.43 14.36
N GLY A 112 -9.98 -10.39 14.68
CA GLY A 112 -9.09 -10.34 15.85
C GLY A 112 -7.70 -10.96 15.66
N TYR A 113 -7.41 -11.58 14.51
CA TYR A 113 -6.10 -12.19 14.24
C TYR A 113 -5.28 -11.35 13.27
N THR A 114 -3.97 -11.19 13.53
CA THR A 114 -3.06 -10.53 12.60
C THR A 114 -2.90 -11.34 11.31
N LEU A 115 -3.28 -10.75 10.19
CA LEU A 115 -3.11 -11.31 8.85
C LEU A 115 -1.79 -10.86 8.22
N LEU A 116 -1.41 -9.61 8.44
CA LEU A 116 -0.17 -9.00 7.95
C LEU A 116 0.35 -8.01 8.99
N ASP A 117 1.65 -8.05 9.28
CA ASP A 117 2.40 -6.97 9.93
C ASP A 117 3.70 -6.79 9.13
N GLN A 118 3.72 -5.74 8.31
CA GLN A 118 4.81 -5.46 7.39
C GLN A 118 5.42 -4.10 7.73
N GLN A 119 6.75 -4.05 7.80
CA GLN A 119 7.49 -2.81 7.90
C GLN A 119 8.48 -2.69 6.74
N ALA A 120 8.57 -1.51 6.15
CA ALA A 120 9.58 -1.17 5.14
C ALA A 120 10.19 0.19 5.45
N ALA A 121 11.46 0.36 5.09
CA ALA A 121 12.18 1.61 5.23
C ALA A 121 12.92 1.92 3.92
N TYR A 122 12.83 3.16 3.46
CA TYR A 122 13.47 3.63 2.24
C TYR A 122 14.18 4.97 2.50
N GLY A 123 15.10 5.32 1.60
CA GLY A 123 15.87 6.57 1.69
C GLY A 123 17.12 6.47 2.56
N PRO A 124 17.75 7.62 2.90
CA PRO A 124 18.98 7.67 3.66
C PRO A 124 18.93 6.83 4.93
N GLY A 125 19.96 6.01 5.16
CA GLY A 125 20.09 5.13 6.33
C GLY A 125 19.07 3.98 6.42
N ALA A 126 18.41 3.62 5.32
CA ALA A 126 17.73 2.33 5.18
C ALA A 126 18.72 1.26 4.66
N PRO A 127 18.79 0.06 5.27
CA PRO A 127 19.68 -1.01 4.81
C PRO A 127 19.39 -1.47 3.38
N GLY A 128 20.44 -1.67 2.57
CA GLY A 128 20.30 -2.27 1.24
C GLY A 128 19.52 -1.45 0.21
N ARG A 129 19.19 -0.18 0.50
CA ARG A 129 18.25 0.66 -0.27
C ARG A 129 18.50 0.71 -1.79
N GLU A 130 19.77 0.80 -2.23
CA GLU A 130 20.16 0.87 -3.65
C GLU A 130 20.47 -0.53 -4.21
N GLY A 131 20.44 -1.56 -3.37
CA GLY A 131 20.75 -2.92 -3.76
C GLY A 131 19.64 -3.54 -4.60
N PRO A 132 19.98 -4.53 -5.45
CA PRO A 132 18.99 -5.23 -6.27
C PRO A 132 17.95 -5.99 -5.45
N ALA A 133 18.24 -6.29 -4.18
CA ALA A 133 17.32 -6.95 -3.27
C ALA A 133 16.22 -6.05 -2.70
N VAL A 134 16.30 -4.72 -2.89
CA VAL A 134 15.32 -3.78 -2.33
C VAL A 134 14.65 -2.97 -3.44
N LEU A 135 15.39 -2.10 -4.13
CA LEU A 135 14.83 -1.23 -5.17
C LEU A 135 15.55 -1.34 -6.51
N ALA A 136 16.74 -1.92 -6.58
CA ALA A 136 17.53 -1.98 -7.82
C ALA A 136 17.69 -0.59 -8.51
N GLY A 137 17.75 0.49 -7.73
CA GLY A 137 17.81 1.87 -8.25
C GLY A 137 16.47 2.48 -8.69
N HIS A 138 15.34 1.75 -8.60
CA HIS A 138 14.02 2.29 -8.87
C HIS A 138 13.59 3.29 -7.79
N ARG A 139 13.01 4.41 -8.24
CA ARG A 139 12.52 5.49 -7.35
C ARG A 139 11.07 5.33 -6.93
N VAL A 140 10.37 4.36 -7.50
CA VAL A 140 8.97 4.11 -7.20
C VAL A 140 8.84 2.67 -6.74
N THR A 141 8.15 2.48 -5.63
CA THR A 141 7.78 1.16 -5.12
C THR A 141 6.34 1.19 -4.66
N GLY A 142 5.66 0.06 -4.73
CA GLY A 142 4.28 -0.03 -4.33
C GLY A 142 3.85 -1.45 -4.03
N GLN A 143 2.69 -1.56 -3.43
CA GLN A 143 2.06 -2.82 -3.09
C GLN A 143 0.55 -2.76 -3.28
N LEU A 144 -0.02 -3.91 -3.62
CA LEU A 144 -1.45 -4.15 -3.66
C LEU A 144 -1.78 -5.31 -2.71
N LEU A 145 -2.65 -5.06 -1.74
CA LEU A 145 -3.19 -6.06 -0.85
C LEU A 145 -4.68 -6.24 -1.13
N VAL A 146 -5.08 -7.48 -1.39
CA VAL A 146 -6.49 -7.87 -1.50
C VAL A 146 -6.79 -8.87 -0.40
N VAL A 147 -7.77 -8.56 0.45
CA VAL A 147 -8.32 -9.47 1.45
C VAL A 147 -9.75 -9.78 1.07
N ASP A 148 -10.01 -11.06 0.81
CA ASP A 148 -11.34 -11.56 0.44
C ASP A 148 -11.60 -12.86 1.20
N PRO A 149 -12.70 -12.98 1.97
CA PRO A 149 -13.05 -14.23 2.64
C PRO A 149 -13.19 -15.42 1.69
N ALA A 150 -13.51 -15.18 0.40
CA ALA A 150 -13.58 -16.23 -0.61
C ALA A 150 -12.24 -16.94 -0.82
N PHE A 151 -11.11 -16.27 -0.53
CA PHE A 151 -9.77 -16.86 -0.65
C PHE A 151 -9.49 -17.96 0.38
N GLU A 152 -10.26 -18.06 1.47
CA GLU A 152 -10.19 -19.21 2.37
C GLU A 152 -10.58 -20.52 1.68
N LYS A 153 -11.57 -20.48 0.80
CA LYS A 153 -12.08 -21.65 0.08
C LYS A 153 -11.34 -21.87 -1.23
N LYS A 154 -11.00 -20.79 -1.92
CA LYS A 154 -10.34 -20.81 -3.23
C LYS A 154 -9.22 -19.76 -3.24
N PRO A 155 -8.02 -20.11 -2.76
CA PRO A 155 -6.87 -19.22 -2.82
C PRO A 155 -6.58 -18.81 -4.27
N PRO A 156 -6.19 -17.55 -4.53
CA PRO A 156 -5.74 -17.15 -5.86
C PRO A 156 -4.46 -17.91 -6.21
N GLY A 157 -4.31 -18.26 -7.49
CA GLY A 157 -3.06 -18.83 -7.97
C GLY A 157 -1.93 -17.81 -7.87
N VAL A 158 -0.71 -18.27 -7.56
CA VAL A 158 0.47 -17.41 -7.61
C VAL A 158 0.76 -17.04 -9.07
N ARG A 159 0.97 -15.75 -9.31
CA ARG A 159 1.28 -15.18 -10.61
C ARG A 159 2.38 -14.15 -10.44
N LEU A 160 3.38 -14.21 -11.30
CA LEU A 160 4.29 -13.08 -11.47
C LEU A 160 3.55 -12.01 -12.28
N LEU A 161 3.52 -10.78 -11.76
CA LEU A 161 3.01 -9.64 -12.49
C LEU A 161 4.21 -8.97 -13.19
N GLY A 162 4.19 -8.93 -14.51
CA GLY A 162 5.28 -8.37 -15.31
C GLY A 162 6.14 -9.43 -15.99
N GLY A 163 6.60 -9.10 -17.20
CA GLY A 163 7.50 -9.89 -18.01
C GLY A 163 8.39 -8.94 -18.80
N ALA A 164 9.70 -9.04 -18.56
CA ALA A 164 10.80 -8.23 -19.12
C ALA A 164 11.04 -6.83 -18.49
N ALA A 165 12.08 -6.78 -17.65
CA ALA A 165 13.01 -5.67 -17.39
C ALA A 165 12.53 -4.41 -16.64
N ASN A 166 11.40 -4.43 -15.93
CA ASN A 166 11.01 -3.38 -14.98
C ASN A 166 10.04 -3.98 -13.94
N ASP A 167 10.60 -4.55 -12.88
CA ASP A 167 9.93 -5.58 -12.09
C ASP A 167 9.11 -5.01 -10.92
N GLY A 168 7.85 -5.43 -10.82
CA GLY A 168 7.03 -5.34 -9.62
C GLY A 168 6.60 -6.74 -9.19
N PHE A 169 6.88 -7.15 -7.95
CA PHE A 169 6.54 -8.49 -7.47
C PHE A 169 5.24 -8.46 -6.66
N LEU A 170 4.32 -9.37 -6.95
CA LEU A 170 3.19 -9.67 -6.07
C LEU A 170 3.42 -11.06 -5.45
N SER A 171 3.79 -11.10 -4.18
CA SER A 171 3.81 -12.35 -3.43
C SER A 171 2.48 -12.54 -2.72
N ALA A 172 1.76 -13.61 -3.03
CA ALA A 172 0.75 -14.13 -2.12
C ALA A 172 1.48 -14.88 -0.98
N PRO A 173 1.10 -14.71 0.30
CA PRO A 173 1.61 -15.59 1.34
C PRO A 173 1.26 -17.04 0.98
N PRO A 174 2.15 -18.01 1.25
CA PRO A 174 1.96 -19.38 0.77
C PRO A 174 0.67 -19.97 1.36
N ALA A 175 -0.30 -20.26 0.48
CA ALA A 175 -1.29 -21.30 0.77
C ALA A 175 -0.55 -22.65 0.74
N ARG A 176 -0.76 -23.49 1.75
CA ARG A 176 -0.18 -24.83 1.79
C ARG A 176 -0.47 -25.57 0.48
N GLY A 177 0.60 -25.86 -0.27
CA GLY A 177 0.67 -26.89 -1.30
C GLY A 177 -0.22 -26.71 -2.53
N ARG A 178 0.25 -25.98 -3.54
CA ARG A 178 0.24 -26.43 -4.95
C ARG A 178 0.94 -25.45 -5.88
N THR A 179 1.59 -26.00 -6.91
CA THR A 179 2.27 -25.30 -8.01
C THR A 179 1.28 -24.65 -8.98
N PRO A 180 1.62 -23.53 -9.66
CA PRO A 180 0.67 -22.82 -10.52
C PRO A 180 0.74 -23.33 -11.97
N THR A 181 -0.40 -23.66 -12.55
CA THR A 181 -0.59 -23.77 -14.01
C THR A 181 -1.01 -22.43 -14.58
N GLU A 182 -0.50 -22.13 -15.78
CA GLU A 182 -0.54 -20.88 -16.54
C GLU A 182 -1.89 -20.57 -17.17
N LEU A 183 -2.25 -19.28 -17.30
CA LEU A 183 -3.34 -18.75 -18.14
C LEU A 183 -3.07 -17.27 -18.43
N GLU A 184 -2.97 -16.92 -19.72
CA GLU A 184 -2.58 -15.61 -20.26
C GLU A 184 -3.68 -14.53 -20.13
N TRP A 185 -3.29 -13.30 -19.78
CA TRP A 185 -4.13 -12.10 -19.90
C TRP A 185 -3.28 -10.86 -20.25
N GLY A 186 -3.73 -10.07 -21.24
CA GLY A 186 -2.98 -9.00 -21.92
C GLY A 186 -2.98 -7.60 -21.25
N SER A 187 -2.03 -6.78 -21.73
CA SER A 187 -1.40 -5.61 -21.08
C SER A 187 -2.14 -4.26 -21.15
N ALA A 188 -3.47 -4.21 -21.00
CA ALA A 188 -4.23 -2.94 -21.08
C ALA A 188 -5.11 -2.61 -19.85
N GLY A 189 -4.86 -3.26 -18.70
CA GLY A 189 -5.85 -3.35 -17.59
C GLY A 189 -5.87 -2.27 -16.51
N TRP A 190 -4.89 -1.35 -16.43
CA TRP A 190 -4.77 -0.47 -15.25
C TRP A 190 -5.92 0.53 -15.05
N ASN A 191 -6.63 0.90 -16.12
CA ASN A 191 -7.76 1.84 -16.06
C ASN A 191 -9.16 1.20 -16.10
N ARG A 192 -9.29 -0.14 -16.14
CA ARG A 192 -10.59 -0.79 -16.42
C ARG A 192 -11.24 -1.58 -15.28
N LEU A 193 -10.67 -1.55 -14.07
CA LEU A 193 -11.29 -2.16 -12.87
C LEU A 193 -12.37 -1.26 -12.20
N GLY A 194 -13.02 -0.39 -12.96
CA GLY A 194 -14.05 0.53 -12.43
C GLY A 194 -15.09 1.02 -13.44
N GLN A 195 -15.14 0.45 -14.65
CA GLN A 195 -16.25 0.70 -15.57
C GLN A 195 -16.90 -0.63 -15.94
N ASP A 196 -17.85 -1.02 -15.10
CA ASP A 196 -18.98 -1.84 -15.51
C ASP A 196 -20.13 -0.87 -15.83
N PRO A 197 -20.46 -0.61 -17.11
CA PRO A 197 -21.67 0.11 -17.44
C PRO A 197 -22.83 -0.89 -17.36
N GLY A 198 -23.55 -0.87 -16.24
CA GLY A 198 -24.66 -1.80 -16.02
C GLY A 198 -25.72 -1.73 -17.12
N ARG A 199 -26.03 -2.89 -17.71
CA ARG A 199 -27.36 -3.44 -18.02
C ARG A 199 -27.24 -4.77 -18.76
#